data_AF-A0A934FB09-F1
#
_entry.id   AF-A0A934FB09-F1
#
_cell.length_a   1.000
_cell.length_b   1.000
_cell.length_c   1.000
_cell.angle_alpha   90.00
_cell.angle_beta   90.00
_cell.angle_gamma   90.00
#
_symmetry.space_group_name_H-M   'P 1'
#
loop_
_entity.id
_entity.type
_entity.pdbx_description
1 polymer ?
#
loop_
_entity_poly.entity_id
_entity_poly.type
_entity_poly.pdbx_seq_one_letter_code
_entity_poly.pdbx_strand_id
1 'polypeptide(L)'
;MAAEIIRSGRGCCCGECGKPFTAARKHRGVARVAHCDEQGVVSTVAWLLCGKCYGAMKRDGNRPSRKLIGEARAGLALAMTPPGGTA
;
A
#
# COMPACT_ATOMS: atom_id res chain seq x y z
N MET A 1 4.24 -3.35 12.86
CA MET A 1 4.00 -3.39 11.39
C MET A 1 2.65 -2.82 10.94
N ALA A 2 1.50 -3.07 11.60
CA ALA A 2 0.23 -2.45 11.19
C ALA A 2 0.15 -0.92 11.50
N ALA A 3 0.82 -0.49 12.57
CA ALA A 3 0.79 0.89 13.04
C ALA A 3 1.41 1.92 12.05
N GLU A 4 2.40 1.52 11.24
CA GLU A 4 3.01 2.39 10.23
C GLU A 4 2.06 2.68 9.06
N ILE A 5 1.27 1.67 8.66
CA ILE A 5 0.29 1.81 7.58
C ILE A 5 -0.86 2.76 8.01
N ILE A 6 -1.23 2.72 9.29
CA ILE A 6 -2.22 3.63 9.88
C ILE A 6 -1.66 5.06 9.93
N ARG A 7 -0.39 5.24 10.32
CA ARG A 7 0.27 6.55 10.41
C ARG A 7 0.45 7.25 9.06
N SER A 8 0.60 6.50 7.96
CA SER A 8 0.66 7.02 6.59
C SER A 8 -0.70 7.51 6.04
N GLY A 9 -1.81 7.38 6.79
CA GLY A 9 -3.16 7.70 6.29
C GLY A 9 -3.76 6.64 5.34
N ARG A 10 -2.95 5.65 4.91
CA ARG A 10 -3.40 4.51 4.08
C ARG A 10 -4.16 3.43 4.88
N GLY A 11 -4.22 3.55 6.20
CA GLY A 11 -4.88 2.57 7.08
C GLY A 11 -6.40 2.71 7.19
N CYS A 12 -6.99 3.82 6.71
CA CYS A 12 -8.42 4.07 6.89
C CYS A 12 -9.28 3.45 5.79
N CYS A 13 -8.71 3.14 4.62
CA CYS A 13 -9.42 2.63 3.46
C CYS A 13 -8.74 1.39 2.86
N CYS A 14 -9.53 0.56 2.19
CA CYS A 14 -9.01 -0.54 1.40
C CYS A 14 -8.21 -0.01 0.20
N GLY A 15 -6.93 -0.38 0.08
CA GLY A 15 -6.07 0.10 -1.02
C GLY A 15 -6.59 -0.24 -2.41
N GLU A 16 -7.29 -1.36 -2.56
CA GLU A 16 -7.79 -1.79 -3.87
C GLU A 16 -9.07 -1.03 -4.27
N CYS A 17 -10.13 -1.18 -3.46
CA CYS A 17 -11.44 -0.63 -3.78
C CYS A 17 -11.68 0.80 -3.27
N GLY A 18 -10.72 1.39 -2.55
CA GLY A 18 -10.79 2.75 -2.00
C GLY A 18 -11.81 2.97 -0.88
N LYS A 19 -12.64 1.96 -0.58
CA LYS A 19 -13.72 2.10 0.40
C LYS A 19 -13.19 2.06 1.84
N PRO A 20 -13.75 2.87 2.76
CA PRO A 20 -13.31 2.95 4.14
C PRO A 20 -13.55 1.64 4.90
N PHE A 21 -12.70 1.37 5.88
CA PHE A 21 -12.95 0.34 6.87
C PHE A 21 -13.95 0.85 7.90
N THR A 22 -14.86 -0.03 8.30
CA THR A 22 -15.89 0.25 9.32
C THR A 22 -15.98 -0.95 10.26
N ALA A 23 -16.75 -0.83 11.35
CA ALA A 23 -16.96 -1.95 12.28
C ALA A 23 -17.47 -3.23 11.57
N ALA A 24 -18.37 -3.07 10.60
CA ALA A 24 -18.88 -4.16 9.76
C ALA A 24 -17.89 -4.59 8.67
N ARG A 25 -16.96 -3.72 8.28
CA ARG A 25 -16.02 -3.96 7.18
C ARG A 25 -14.58 -3.78 7.61
N LYS A 26 -14.04 -4.84 8.20
CA LYS A 26 -12.68 -4.88 8.73
C LYS A 26 -11.64 -5.17 7.63
N HIS A 27 -10.41 -4.71 7.84
CA HIS A 27 -9.28 -5.16 7.04
C HIS A 27 -9.02 -6.65 7.32
N ARG A 28 -8.64 -7.41 6.29
CA ARG A 28 -8.45 -8.87 6.39
C ARG A 28 -7.08 -9.33 5.92
N GLY A 29 -6.33 -8.46 5.25
CA GLY A 29 -4.98 -8.76 4.80
C GLY A 29 -4.24 -7.51 4.35
N VAL A 30 -2.98 -7.70 4.00
CA VAL A 30 -2.07 -6.65 3.54
C VAL A 30 -1.53 -7.04 2.18
N ALA A 31 -1.67 -6.15 1.19
CA ALA A 31 -0.94 -6.25 -0.07
C ALA A 31 0.41 -5.56 0.09
N ARG A 32 1.48 -6.18 -0.40
CA ARG A 32 2.83 -5.61 -0.38
C ARG A 32 3.38 -5.58 -1.80
N VAL A 33 3.95 -4.45 -2.17
CA VAL A 33 4.68 -4.29 -3.43
C VAL A 33 6.10 -3.87 -3.05
N ALA A 34 7.07 -4.72 -3.34
CA ALA A 34 8.47 -4.35 -3.29
C ALA A 34 8.86 -3.69 -4.61
N HIS A 35 9.50 -2.53 -4.52
CA HIS A 35 10.09 -1.81 -5.64
C HIS A 35 11.57 -1.63 -5.35
N CYS A 36 12.40 -1.99 -6.32
CA CYS A 36 13.83 -1.66 -6.29
C CYS A 36 14.03 -0.42 -7.14
N ASP A 37 14.63 0.61 -6.54
CA ASP A 37 15.05 1.81 -7.24
C ASP A 37 16.34 1.55 -8.07
N GLU A 38 16.71 2.48 -8.95
CA GLU A 38 17.93 2.45 -9.75
C GLU A 38 19.20 2.42 -8.88
N GLN A 39 19.13 2.96 -7.66
CA GLN A 39 20.21 2.89 -6.67
C GLN A 39 20.29 1.54 -5.92
N GLY A 40 19.46 0.56 -6.28
CA GLY A 40 19.43 -0.75 -5.61
C GLY A 40 18.68 -0.76 -4.27
N VAL A 41 18.02 0.34 -3.91
CA VAL A 41 17.25 0.45 -2.65
C VAL A 41 15.91 -0.25 -2.82
N VAL A 42 15.67 -1.28 -2.02
CA VAL A 42 14.38 -2.00 -2.01
C VAL A 42 13.42 -1.33 -1.04
N SER A 43 12.44 -0.64 -1.59
CA SER A 43 11.35 -0.05 -0.84
C SER A 43 10.09 -0.89 -0.95
N THR A 44 9.46 -1.19 0.18
CA THR A 44 8.22 -1.97 0.22
C THR A 44 7.05 -1.09 0.60
N VAL A 45 6.08 -0.95 -0.31
CA VAL A 45 4.82 -0.25 -0.03
C VAL A 45 3.75 -1.28 0.34
N ALA A 46 3.01 -0.99 1.41
CA ALA A 46 1.98 -1.88 1.92
C ALA A 46 0.61 -1.18 1.98
N TRP A 47 -0.45 -1.91 1.65
CA TRP A 47 -1.84 -1.44 1.76
C TRP A 47 -2.69 -2.45 2.52
N LEU A 48 -3.64 -1.95 3.30
CA LEU A 48 -4.67 -2.78 3.90
C LEU A 48 -5.74 -3.13 2.86
N LEU A 49 -6.18 -4.39 2.85
CA LEU A 49 -7.24 -4.88 1.97
C LEU A 49 -8.44 -5.38 2.77
N CYS A 50 -9.63 -5.09 2.28
CA CYS A 50 -10.86 -5.71 2.79
C CYS A 50 -10.93 -7.19 2.38
N GLY A 51 -11.76 -7.99 3.07
CA GLY A 51 -11.86 -9.44 2.82
C GLY A 51 -12.16 -9.83 1.38
N LYS A 52 -12.99 -9.06 0.66
CA LYS A 52 -13.32 -9.35 -0.74
C LYS A 52 -12.11 -9.14 -1.66
N CYS A 53 -11.43 -8.01 -1.54
CA CYS A 53 -10.25 -7.68 -2.35
C CYS A 53 -9.07 -8.60 -2.01
N TYR A 54 -8.86 -8.89 -0.73
CA TYR A 54 -7.84 -9.83 -0.31
C TYR A 54 -8.12 -11.24 -0.83
N GLY A 55 -9.39 -11.67 -0.84
CA GLY A 55 -9.80 -12.94 -1.42
C GLY A 55 -9.60 -13.02 -2.94
N ALA A 56 -9.82 -11.93 -3.67
CA ALA A 56 -9.53 -11.85 -5.10
C ALA A 56 -8.01 -11.92 -5.35
N MET A 57 -7.22 -11.11 -4.64
CA MET A 57 -5.76 -11.11 -4.74
C MET A 57 -5.16 -12.50 -4.46
N LYS A 58 -5.68 -13.24 -3.47
CA LYS A 58 -5.23 -14.62 -3.21
C LYS A 58 -5.57 -15.59 -4.33
N ARG A 59 -6.70 -15.41 -5.02
CA ARG A 59 -7.05 -16.21 -6.20
C ARG A 59 -6.14 -15.92 -7.38
N ASP A 60 -5.68 -14.68 -7.51
CA ASP A 60 -4.72 -14.24 -8.53
C ASP A 60 -3.25 -14.54 -8.15
N GLY A 61 -3.02 -15.49 -7.23
CA GLY A 61 -1.67 -15.91 -6.83
C GLY A 61 -0.96 -14.91 -5.91
N ASN A 62 -1.71 -14.20 -5.06
CA ASN A 62 -1.17 -13.19 -4.14
C ASN A 62 -0.52 -11.99 -4.87
N ARG A 63 -0.93 -11.74 -6.11
CA ARG A 63 -0.40 -10.65 -6.94
C ARG A 63 -1.21 -9.37 -6.74
N PRO A 64 -0.59 -8.26 -6.32
CA PRO A 64 -1.27 -6.97 -6.22
C PRO A 64 -1.68 -6.46 -7.61
N SER A 65 -2.78 -5.71 -7.67
CA SER A 65 -3.29 -5.18 -8.92
C SER A 65 -2.33 -4.18 -9.58
N ARG A 66 -2.47 -3.98 -10.89
CA ARG A 66 -1.69 -2.99 -11.64
C ARG A 66 -1.86 -1.57 -11.08
N LYS A 67 -3.02 -1.27 -10.51
CA LYS A 67 -3.30 0.00 -9.82
C LYS A 67 -2.41 0.17 -8.60
N LEU A 68 -2.38 -0.83 -7.71
CA LEU A 68 -1.53 -0.81 -6.50
C LEU A 68 -0.05 -0.73 -6.86
N ILE A 69 0.39 -1.43 -7.91
CA ILE A 69 1.77 -1.36 -8.41
C ILE A 69 2.10 0.05 -8.92
N GLY A 70 1.18 0.69 -9.64
CA GLY A 70 1.34 2.09 -10.09
C GLY A 70 1.41 3.07 -8.93
N GLU A 71 0.52 2.92 -7.94
CA GLU A 71 0.55 3.72 -6.71
C GLU A 71 1.81 3.48 -5.87
N ALA A 72 2.37 2.26 -5.89
CA ALA A 72 3.65 1.95 -5.26
C ALA A 72 4.75 2.85 -5.82
N ARG A 73 4.87 2.86 -7.15
CA ARG A 73 5.88 3.62 -7.89
C ARG A 73 5.70 5.12 -7.71
N ALA A 74 4.46 5.61 -7.84
CA ALA A 74 4.15 7.04 -7.65
C ALA A 74 4.34 7.49 -6.20
N GLY A 75 3.95 6.67 -5.22
CA GLY A 75 4.13 6.95 -3.80
C GLY A 75 5.61 6.98 -3.38
N LEU A 76 6.44 6.17 -4.02
CA LEU A 76 7.90 6.19 -3.84
C LEU A 76 8.54 7.42 -4.46
N ALA A 77 8.11 7.82 -5.66
CA ALA A 77 8.56 9.07 -6.27
C ALA A 77 8.27 10.30 -5.39
N LEU A 78 7.14 10.30 -4.65
CA LEU A 78 6.79 11.36 -3.69
C LEU A 78 7.55 11.24 -2.35
N ALA A 79 7.84 10.03 -1.90
CA ALA A 79 8.62 9.79 -0.68
C ALA A 79 10.13 10.09 -0.85
N MET A 80 10.61 10.15 -2.10
CA MET A 80 11.97 10.57 -2.47
C MET A 80 12.12 12.09 -2.66
N THR A 81 11.13 12.90 -2.26
CA THR A 81 11.40 14.31 -2.03
C THR A 81 12.21 14.40 -0.73
N PRO A 82 13.50 14.78 -0.73
CA PRO A 82 14.18 15.05 0.52
C PRO A 82 13.36 16.10 1.26
N PRO A 83 13.16 15.99 2.60
CA PRO A 83 12.65 17.12 3.34
C PRO A 83 13.59 18.29 3.02
N GLY A 84 13.07 19.29 2.31
CA GLY A 84 13.78 20.53 2.09
C GLY A 84 14.12 21.10 3.44
N GLY A 85 15.35 20.87 3.88
CA GLY A 85 15.99 21.63 4.94
C GLY A 85 16.24 23.00 4.37
N THR A 86 15.27 23.89 4.57
CA THR A 86 15.50 25.33 4.54
C THR A 86 16.43 25.67 5.71
N ALA A 87 17.62 26.15 5.40
CA ALA A 87 18.42 27.04 6.23
C ALA A 87 19.19 27.97 5.31
#